data_AF-A0A5A9ETX9-F1
#
_entry.id   AF-A0A5A9ETX9-F1
#
_cell.length_a   1.000
_cell.length_b   1.000
_cell.length_c   1.000
_cell.angle_alpha   90.00
_cell.angle_beta   90.00
_cell.angle_gamma   90.00
#
_symmetry.space_group_name_H-M   'P 1'
#
loop_
_entity.id
_entity.type
_entity.pdbx_description
1 polymer ?
#
loop_
_entity_poly.entity_id
_entity_poly.type
_entity_poly.pdbx_seq_one_letter_code
_entity_poly.pdbx_strand_id
1 'polypeptide(L)'
;MIAGLVLGLAPGFTGAAAASARTLVLDLELEDSSGEPQTAEHAERLKRVSAELRRALDAKGYDVIDDATTARLVPPGTQIRTCNGCEADIASAAGADLVVFGVVRKISSLILWIAVAVEDVGTGRAVTTARGDIRGDNAAAWSRGVAWLVEHRLAEHAPAKQ
;
A
#
# COMPACT_ATOMS: atom_id res chain seq x y z
N MET A 1 -12.35 53.93 -39.50
CA MET A 1 -13.00 52.59 -39.53
C MET A 1 -12.16 51.76 -40.49
N ILE A 2 -11.52 50.64 -40.15
CA ILE A 2 -12.01 49.42 -39.49
C ILE A 2 -10.82 48.78 -38.77
N ALA A 3 -10.96 48.46 -37.47
CA ALA A 3 -9.99 47.68 -36.72
C ALA A 3 -10.30 46.19 -36.91
N GLY A 4 -9.35 45.43 -37.47
CA GLY A 4 -9.47 43.98 -37.68
C GLY A 4 -9.20 43.21 -36.39
N LEU A 5 -10.20 42.48 -35.91
CA LEU A 5 -10.11 41.56 -34.78
C LEU A 5 -9.62 40.20 -35.30
N VAL A 6 -8.39 39.82 -34.99
CA VAL A 6 -7.87 38.46 -35.26
C VAL A 6 -8.24 37.57 -34.08
N LEU A 7 -9.17 36.64 -34.31
CA LEU A 7 -9.59 35.63 -33.33
C LEU A 7 -8.56 34.48 -33.34
N GLY A 8 -7.64 34.47 -32.38
CA GLY A 8 -6.68 33.39 -32.21
C GLY A 8 -7.33 32.13 -31.64
N LEU A 9 -7.27 31.03 -32.40
CA LEU A 9 -7.60 29.69 -31.91
C LEU A 9 -6.57 29.28 -30.85
N ALA A 10 -7.01 29.09 -29.60
CA ALA A 10 -6.19 28.46 -28.57
C ALA A 10 -6.18 26.92 -28.77
N PRO A 11 -5.02 26.25 -28.77
CA PRO A 11 -4.97 24.79 -28.75
C PRO A 11 -5.51 24.29 -27.42
N GLY A 12 -6.53 23.42 -27.48
CA GLY A 12 -7.05 22.74 -26.30
C GLY A 12 -5.98 21.84 -25.70
N PHE A 13 -5.68 22.03 -24.42
CA PHE A 13 -4.96 21.04 -23.63
C PHE A 13 -5.84 19.79 -23.53
N THR A 14 -5.55 18.79 -24.35
CA THR A 14 -5.99 17.42 -24.07
C THR A 14 -5.23 16.98 -22.82
N GLY A 15 -5.88 17.08 -21.66
CA GLY A 15 -5.40 16.44 -20.44
C GLY A 15 -5.29 14.94 -20.73
N ALA A 16 -4.05 14.44 -20.84
CA ALA A 16 -3.82 13.01 -20.79
C ALA A 16 -4.36 12.56 -19.43
N ALA A 17 -5.46 11.82 -19.44
CA ALA A 17 -6.01 11.23 -18.25
C ALA A 17 -4.91 10.37 -17.63
N ALA A 18 -4.42 10.75 -16.44
CA ALA A 18 -3.43 9.96 -15.74
C ALA A 18 -4.04 8.57 -15.51
N ALA A 19 -3.41 7.55 -16.09
CA ALA A 19 -3.83 6.17 -15.91
C ALA A 19 -3.84 5.85 -14.41
N SER A 20 -4.85 5.11 -13.94
CA SER A 20 -4.82 4.55 -12.59
C SER A 20 -3.53 3.76 -12.41
N ALA A 21 -2.78 4.03 -11.33
CA ALA A 21 -1.47 3.42 -11.14
C ALA A 21 -1.63 1.99 -10.64
N ARG A 22 -1.13 1.01 -11.41
CA ARG A 22 -1.17 -0.40 -11.03
C ARG A 22 -0.39 -0.59 -9.74
N THR A 23 -1.02 -1.18 -8.75
CA THR A 23 -0.49 -1.24 -7.39
C THR A 23 -0.32 -2.69 -6.94
N LEU A 24 0.91 -3.10 -6.68
CA LEU A 24 1.19 -4.36 -5.99
C LEU A 24 1.10 -4.14 -4.48
N VAL A 25 0.27 -4.90 -3.79
CA VAL A 25 0.23 -4.89 -2.32
C VAL A 25 0.80 -6.20 -1.82
N LEU A 26 1.97 -6.14 -1.18
CA LEU A 26 2.62 -7.28 -0.55
C LEU A 26 1.95 -7.62 0.79
N ASP A 27 2.09 -8.86 1.25
CA ASP A 27 1.56 -9.24 2.56
C ASP A 27 2.27 -8.45 3.67
N LEU A 28 1.51 -8.06 4.69
CA LEU A 28 2.09 -7.46 5.88
C LEU A 28 2.93 -8.51 6.62
N GLU A 29 4.06 -8.06 7.16
CA GLU A 29 4.93 -8.90 7.97
C GLU A 29 4.63 -8.71 9.47
N LEU A 30 4.92 -9.72 10.28
CA LEU A 30 4.92 -9.58 11.74
C LEU A 30 6.36 -9.44 12.22
N GLU A 31 6.61 -8.40 13.00
CA GLU A 31 7.81 -8.28 13.81
C GLU A 31 7.41 -8.34 15.28
N ASP A 32 7.65 -9.48 15.92
CA ASP A 32 7.35 -9.69 17.34
C ASP A 32 8.62 -9.56 18.19
N SER A 33 8.65 -8.53 19.04
CA SER A 33 9.72 -8.29 20.01
C SER A 33 9.25 -8.45 21.47
N SER A 34 8.08 -9.05 21.68
CA SER A 34 7.45 -9.18 23.02
C SER A 34 8.07 -10.26 23.91
N GLY A 35 8.75 -11.25 23.32
CA GLY A 35 9.21 -12.44 24.03
C GLY A 35 8.07 -13.38 24.47
N GLU A 36 6.83 -13.11 24.07
CA GLU A 36 5.68 -13.97 24.33
C GLU A 36 5.66 -15.18 23.37
N PRO A 37 5.05 -16.31 23.76
CA PRO A 37 4.93 -17.47 22.88
C PRO A 37 4.25 -17.12 21.56
N GLN A 38 4.86 -17.53 20.45
CA GLN A 38 4.26 -17.38 19.12
C GLN A 38 3.07 -18.33 18.97
N THR A 39 2.01 -17.86 18.32
CA THR A 39 0.81 -18.65 18.06
C THR A 39 0.56 -18.74 16.57
N ALA A 40 -0.08 -19.84 16.11
CA ALA A 40 -0.52 -19.95 14.73
C ALA A 40 -1.56 -18.87 14.35
N GLU A 41 -2.21 -18.25 15.33
CA GLU A 41 -3.23 -17.23 15.12
C GLU A 41 -2.65 -15.96 14.46
N HIS A 42 -1.38 -15.62 14.73
CA HIS A 42 -0.73 -14.47 14.12
C HIS A 42 -0.65 -14.57 12.59
N ALA A 43 -0.35 -15.78 12.06
CA ALA A 43 -0.29 -16.01 10.63
C ALA A 43 -1.67 -15.80 9.97
N GLU A 44 -2.73 -16.32 10.60
CA GLU A 44 -4.11 -16.13 10.11
C GLU A 44 -4.56 -14.67 10.20
N ARG A 45 -4.18 -13.97 11.28
CA ARG A 45 -4.46 -12.53 11.41
C ARG A 45 -3.73 -11.72 10.33
N LEU A 46 -2.44 -11.98 10.09
CA LEU A 46 -1.67 -11.32 9.02
C LEU A 46 -2.31 -11.51 7.65
N LYS A 47 -2.67 -12.75 7.31
CA LYS A 47 -3.34 -13.07 6.06
C LYS A 47 -4.64 -12.28 5.91
N ARG A 48 -5.44 -12.23 6.98
CA ARG A 48 -6.69 -11.46 7.01
C ARG A 48 -6.44 -9.97 6.78
N VAL A 49 -5.54 -9.36 7.54
CA VAL A 49 -5.34 -7.91 7.47
C VAL A 49 -4.62 -7.46 6.19
N SER A 50 -3.81 -8.32 5.57
CA SER A 50 -3.23 -8.08 4.24
C SER A 50 -4.32 -8.07 3.17
N ALA A 51 -5.26 -9.03 3.22
CA ALA A 51 -6.40 -9.04 2.32
C ALA A 51 -7.36 -7.85 2.56
N GLU A 52 -7.51 -7.41 3.81
CA GLU A 52 -8.27 -6.19 4.14
C GLU A 52 -7.60 -4.92 3.61
N LEU A 53 -6.27 -4.81 3.75
CA LEU A 53 -5.50 -3.70 3.18
C LEU A 53 -5.70 -3.61 1.67
N ARG A 54 -5.60 -4.73 0.95
CA ARG A 54 -5.83 -4.79 -0.51
C ARG A 54 -7.20 -4.28 -0.91
N ARG A 55 -8.25 -4.86 -0.33
CA ARG A 55 -9.63 -4.44 -0.63
C ARG A 55 -9.88 -2.98 -0.29
N ALA A 56 -9.31 -2.49 0.81
CA ALA A 56 -9.51 -1.11 1.25
C ALA A 56 -8.77 -0.12 0.34
N LEU A 57 -7.55 -0.42 -0.09
CA LEU A 57 -6.81 0.41 -1.05
C LEU A 57 -7.49 0.43 -2.42
N ASP A 58 -7.94 -0.72 -2.91
CA ASP A 58 -8.70 -0.82 -4.16
C ASP A 58 -9.96 0.06 -4.12
N ALA A 59 -10.72 -0.04 -3.02
CA ALA A 59 -11.88 0.81 -2.77
C ALA A 59 -11.54 2.31 -2.68
N LYS A 60 -10.29 2.70 -2.43
CA LYS A 60 -9.82 4.09 -2.33
C LYS A 60 -9.10 4.63 -3.57
N GLY A 61 -8.82 3.80 -4.58
CA GLY A 61 -8.37 4.28 -5.91
C GLY A 61 -7.03 3.78 -6.39
N TYR A 62 -6.41 2.91 -5.62
CA TYR A 62 -5.30 2.11 -6.09
C TYR A 62 -5.83 1.03 -7.02
N ASP A 63 -5.25 0.83 -8.21
CA ASP A 63 -5.57 -0.31 -9.08
C ASP A 63 -4.83 -1.54 -8.58
N VAL A 64 -5.41 -2.23 -7.59
CA VAL A 64 -4.72 -3.31 -6.89
C VAL A 64 -4.64 -4.57 -7.76
N ILE A 65 -3.43 -5.08 -7.95
CA ILE A 65 -3.19 -6.33 -8.68
C ILE A 65 -3.74 -7.51 -7.88
N ASP A 66 -4.50 -8.40 -8.54
CA ASP A 66 -5.19 -9.54 -7.91
C ASP A 66 -4.23 -10.50 -7.17
N ASP A 67 -4.71 -10.94 -5.99
CA ASP A 67 -4.02 -11.64 -4.92
C ASP A 67 -3.43 -13.00 -5.33
N ALA A 68 -4.09 -13.70 -6.27
CA ALA A 68 -3.68 -15.04 -6.69
C ALA A 68 -2.28 -15.07 -7.36
N THR A 69 -1.82 -13.90 -7.84
CA THR A 69 -0.51 -13.74 -8.48
C THR A 69 0.56 -13.31 -7.48
N THR A 70 0.21 -12.46 -6.51
CA THR A 70 1.16 -11.79 -5.60
C THR A 70 1.97 -12.74 -4.71
N ALA A 71 1.34 -13.77 -4.14
CA ALA A 71 2.02 -14.75 -3.28
C ALA A 71 3.07 -15.61 -4.02
N ARG A 72 2.99 -15.69 -5.36
CA ARG A 72 3.97 -16.43 -6.19
C ARG A 72 5.17 -15.57 -6.59
N LEU A 73 5.06 -14.25 -6.46
CA LEU A 73 6.09 -13.31 -6.89
C LEU A 73 7.17 -13.12 -5.84
N VAL A 74 6.86 -13.35 -4.57
CA VAL A 74 7.83 -13.25 -3.47
C VAL A 74 8.56 -14.59 -3.31
N PRO A 75 9.89 -14.64 -3.50
CA PRO A 75 10.65 -15.86 -3.28
C PRO A 75 10.49 -16.37 -1.83
N PRO A 76 10.39 -17.70 -1.61
CA PRO A 76 10.28 -18.25 -0.26
C PRO A 76 11.45 -17.81 0.63
N GLY A 77 11.14 -17.33 1.84
CA GLY A 77 12.12 -16.88 2.82
C GLY A 77 12.56 -15.41 2.69
N THR A 78 12.09 -14.69 1.67
CA THR A 78 12.30 -13.24 1.55
C THR A 78 11.55 -12.51 2.67
N GLN A 79 12.26 -11.61 3.35
CA GLN A 79 11.67 -10.66 4.31
C GLN A 79 11.72 -9.27 3.68
N ILE A 80 10.56 -8.78 3.23
CA ILE A 80 10.40 -7.52 2.53
C ILE A 80 10.95 -6.36 3.37
N ARG A 81 10.66 -6.32 4.67
CA ARG A 81 11.14 -5.25 5.58
C ARG A 81 12.65 -5.09 5.63
N THR A 82 13.41 -6.12 5.27
CA THR A 82 14.88 -6.12 5.36
C THR A 82 15.56 -6.43 4.03
N CYS A 83 14.83 -6.48 2.92
CA CYS A 83 15.39 -6.94 1.65
C CYS A 83 16.09 -5.84 0.83
N ASN A 84 16.11 -4.60 1.31
CA ASN A 84 16.84 -3.47 0.72
C ASN A 84 16.48 -3.20 -0.75
N GLY A 85 15.19 -3.00 -1.06
CA GLY A 85 14.74 -2.60 -2.40
C GLY A 85 14.14 -3.73 -3.24
N CYS A 86 14.14 -4.99 -2.75
CA CYS A 86 13.59 -6.11 -3.51
C CYS A 86 12.08 -5.97 -3.77
N GLU A 87 11.36 -5.24 -2.93
CA GLU A 87 9.96 -4.90 -3.09
C GLU A 87 9.69 -4.20 -4.43
N ALA A 88 10.58 -3.29 -4.84
CA ALA A 88 10.49 -2.60 -6.12
C ALA A 88 10.77 -3.55 -7.28
N ASP A 89 11.75 -4.46 -7.16
CA ASP A 89 12.03 -5.48 -8.18
C ASP A 89 10.85 -6.44 -8.36
N ILE A 90 10.25 -6.89 -7.26
CA ILE A 90 9.06 -7.77 -7.26
C ILE A 90 7.88 -7.04 -7.90
N ALA A 91 7.66 -5.77 -7.57
CA ALA A 91 6.60 -4.95 -8.13
C ALA A 91 6.80 -4.64 -9.62
N SER A 92 8.03 -4.35 -10.03
CA SER A 92 8.41 -4.17 -11.43
C SER A 92 8.14 -5.42 -12.25
N ALA A 93 8.51 -6.60 -11.73
CA ALA A 93 8.21 -7.89 -12.36
C ALA A 93 6.69 -8.17 -12.45
N ALA A 94 5.89 -7.60 -11.54
CA ALA A 94 4.42 -7.67 -11.56
C ALA A 94 3.76 -6.67 -12.53
N GLY A 95 4.56 -5.79 -13.15
CA GLY A 95 4.06 -4.66 -13.94
C GLY A 95 3.27 -3.66 -13.09
N ALA A 96 3.73 -3.40 -11.87
CA ALA A 96 3.15 -2.40 -10.98
C ALA A 96 3.91 -1.08 -11.07
N ASP A 97 3.18 0.02 -10.96
CA ASP A 97 3.70 1.39 -10.84
C ASP A 97 3.96 1.74 -9.37
N LEU A 98 3.16 1.17 -8.46
CA LEU A 98 3.29 1.34 -7.02
C LEU A 98 3.46 0.00 -6.31
N VAL A 99 4.23 0.01 -5.23
CA VAL A 99 4.30 -1.11 -4.29
C VAL A 99 3.88 -0.67 -2.89
N VAL A 100 3.04 -1.47 -2.25
CA VAL A 100 2.62 -1.29 -0.86
C VAL A 100 3.11 -2.46 -0.04
N PHE A 101 3.78 -2.17 1.06
CA PHE A 101 4.28 -3.16 2.01
C PHE A 101 4.29 -2.58 3.41
N GLY A 102 4.45 -3.43 4.42
CA GLY A 102 4.37 -2.96 5.78
C GLY A 102 4.59 -4.05 6.82
N VAL A 103 4.50 -3.62 8.07
CA VAL A 103 4.77 -4.45 9.23
C VAL A 103 3.77 -4.18 10.34
N VAL A 104 3.31 -5.25 10.98
CA VAL A 104 2.69 -5.21 12.31
C VAL A 104 3.79 -5.48 13.32
N ARG A 105 4.14 -4.48 14.14
CA ARG A 105 5.08 -4.66 15.24
C ARG A 105 4.33 -4.97 16.51
N LYS A 106 4.64 -6.12 17.11
CA LYS A 106 4.17 -6.51 18.44
C LYS A 106 5.24 -6.23 19.49
N ILE A 107 4.93 -5.33 20.42
CA ILE A 107 5.78 -5.05 21.58
C ILE A 107 5.27 -5.85 22.79
N SER A 108 3.96 -5.99 22.93
CA SER A 108 3.30 -6.88 23.89
C SER A 108 1.88 -7.21 23.42
N SER A 109 1.18 -8.09 24.15
CA SER A 109 -0.25 -8.33 23.95
C SER A 109 -1.13 -7.06 24.07
N LEU A 110 -0.64 -5.97 24.65
CA LEU A 110 -1.36 -4.70 24.76
C LEU A 110 -0.89 -3.62 23.76
N ILE A 111 0.42 -3.55 23.47
CA ILE A 111 1.02 -2.45 22.70
C ILE A 111 1.56 -2.98 21.37
N LEU A 112 0.96 -2.48 20.28
CA LEU A 112 1.39 -2.79 18.92
C LEU A 112 1.29 -1.54 18.06
N TRP A 113 1.96 -1.57 16.91
CA TRP A 113 1.78 -0.57 15.87
C TRP A 113 1.82 -1.22 14.50
N ILE A 114 1.16 -0.60 13.55
CA ILE A 114 1.15 -1.01 12.15
C ILE A 114 1.79 0.13 11.37
N ALA A 115 2.75 -0.19 10.51
CA ALA A 115 3.30 0.75 9.53
C ALA A 115 3.13 0.20 8.11
N VAL A 116 2.83 1.11 7.18
CA VAL A 116 2.66 0.83 5.76
C VAL A 116 3.42 1.89 4.98
N ALA A 117 4.14 1.45 3.95
CA ALA A 117 4.76 2.32 2.95
C ALA A 117 4.07 2.12 1.60
N VAL A 118 3.97 3.20 0.83
CA VAL A 118 3.61 3.19 -0.59
C VAL A 118 4.80 3.80 -1.32
N GLU A 119 5.38 3.05 -2.24
CA GLU A 119 6.56 3.46 -3.00
C GLU A 119 6.29 3.45 -4.50
N ASP A 120 6.86 4.42 -5.19
CA ASP A 120 6.89 4.50 -6.65
C ASP A 120 7.97 3.56 -7.18
N VAL A 121 7.58 2.58 -7.99
CA VAL A 121 8.46 1.52 -8.50
C VAL A 121 9.52 2.07 -9.45
N GLY A 122 9.18 3.09 -10.25
CA GLY A 122 10.10 3.67 -11.23
C GLY A 122 11.25 4.46 -10.60
N THR A 123 11.00 5.10 -9.46
CA THR A 123 11.97 5.96 -8.77
C THR A 123 12.53 5.34 -7.49
N GLY A 124 11.89 4.29 -6.95
CA GLY A 124 12.21 3.69 -5.66
C GLY A 124 11.96 4.62 -4.47
N ARG A 125 11.12 5.65 -4.64
CA ARG A 125 10.87 6.66 -3.60
C ARG A 125 9.52 6.42 -2.95
N ALA A 126 9.48 6.58 -1.63
CA ALA A 126 8.22 6.62 -0.90
C ALA A 126 7.32 7.77 -1.40
N VAL A 127 6.13 7.40 -1.86
CA VAL A 127 4.99 8.31 -2.08
C VAL A 127 4.44 8.74 -0.72
N THR A 128 4.25 7.77 0.18
CA THR A 128 3.85 8.02 1.56
C THR A 128 4.32 6.90 2.49
N THR A 129 4.49 7.24 3.76
CA THR A 129 4.63 6.27 4.84
C THR A 129 3.66 6.63 5.95
N ALA A 130 2.98 5.63 6.48
CA ALA A 130 1.97 5.81 7.51
C ALA A 130 2.20 4.83 8.65
N ARG A 131 1.94 5.27 9.87
CA ARG A 131 2.00 4.44 11.07
C ARG A 131 0.85 4.79 12.01
N GLY A 132 0.29 3.76 12.64
CA GLY A 132 -0.73 3.89 13.68
C GLY A 132 -0.48 2.92 14.81
N ASP A 133 -0.58 3.41 16.05
CA ASP A 133 -0.53 2.54 17.23
C ASP A 133 -1.91 1.93 17.48
N ILE A 134 -1.95 0.65 17.84
CA ILE A 134 -3.17 -0.06 18.21
C ILE A 134 -3.04 -0.64 19.61
N ARG A 135 -4.18 -0.91 20.25
CA ARG A 135 -4.24 -1.52 21.57
C ARG A 135 -4.91 -2.88 21.50
N GLY A 136 -4.19 -3.90 21.95
CA GLY A 136 -4.63 -5.29 22.00
C GLY A 136 -4.18 -6.13 20.81
N ASP A 137 -3.61 -7.29 21.11
CA ASP A 137 -3.21 -8.28 20.11
C ASP A 137 -4.38 -9.20 19.72
N ASN A 138 -5.35 -8.65 19.01
CA ASN A 138 -6.54 -9.38 18.55
C ASN A 138 -6.97 -8.91 17.16
N ALA A 139 -7.77 -9.75 16.49
CA ALA A 139 -8.22 -9.51 15.12
C ALA A 139 -8.91 -8.15 14.95
N ALA A 140 -9.79 -7.77 15.88
CA ALA A 140 -10.55 -6.53 15.77
C ALA A 140 -9.66 -5.28 15.86
N ALA A 141 -8.65 -5.29 16.74
CA ALA A 141 -7.69 -4.19 16.85
C ALA A 141 -6.84 -4.04 15.59
N TRP A 142 -6.35 -5.15 15.02
CA TRP A 142 -5.54 -5.13 13.81
C TRP A 142 -6.34 -4.64 12.59
N SER A 143 -7.54 -5.19 12.38
CA SER A 143 -8.43 -4.77 11.27
C SER A 143 -8.79 -3.28 11.35
N ARG A 144 -9.13 -2.77 12.55
CA ARG A 144 -9.40 -1.33 12.73
C ARG A 144 -8.16 -0.48 12.47
N GLY A 145 -6.98 -0.94 12.86
CA GLY A 145 -5.72 -0.25 12.62
C GLY A 145 -5.45 -0.09 11.13
N VAL A 146 -5.55 -1.17 10.35
CA VAL A 146 -5.40 -1.13 8.89
C VAL A 146 -6.44 -0.24 8.24
N ALA A 147 -7.72 -0.39 8.59
CA ALA A 147 -8.79 0.45 8.04
C ALA A 147 -8.55 1.94 8.33
N TRP A 148 -8.10 2.28 9.55
CA TRP A 148 -7.81 3.65 9.93
C TRP A 148 -6.64 4.23 9.12
N LEU A 149 -5.56 3.46 8.93
CA LEU A 149 -4.42 3.87 8.10
C LEU A 149 -4.86 4.15 6.66
N VAL A 150 -5.64 3.24 6.08
CA VAL A 150 -6.14 3.44 4.71
C VAL A 150 -6.99 4.70 4.63
N GLU A 151 -7.98 4.84 5.49
CA GLU A 151 -8.93 5.95 5.45
C GLU A 151 -8.26 7.31 5.63
N HIS A 152 -7.34 7.43 6.60
CA HIS A 152 -6.86 8.74 7.05
C HIS A 152 -5.45 9.07 6.59
N ARG A 153 -4.67 8.10 6.11
CA ARG A 153 -3.24 8.28 5.82
C ARG A 153 -2.81 7.82 4.45
N LEU A 154 -3.53 6.89 3.82
CA LEU A 154 -3.16 6.38 2.49
C LEU A 154 -4.11 6.89 1.40
N ALA A 155 -5.41 6.97 1.67
CA ALA A 155 -6.42 7.36 0.67
C ALA A 155 -6.16 8.74 0.04
N GLU A 156 -5.60 9.70 0.78
CA GLU A 156 -5.26 11.03 0.24
C GLU A 156 -4.12 11.01 -0.80
N HIS A 157 -3.36 9.91 -0.83
CA HIS A 157 -2.29 9.66 -1.79
C HIS A 157 -2.70 8.67 -2.89
N ALA A 158 -3.97 8.26 -2.93
CA ALA A 158 -4.46 7.42 -4.02
C ALA A 158 -4.21 8.15 -5.36
N PRO A 159 -3.69 7.44 -6.39
CA PRO A 159 -3.68 7.97 -7.75
C PRO A 159 -5.11 8.42 -8.08
N ALA A 160 -5.26 9.59 -8.69
CA ALA A 160 -6.57 10.18 -8.92
C ALA A 160 -7.52 9.15 -9.54
N LYS A 161 -8.61 8.82 -8.82
CA LYS A 161 -9.76 8.12 -9.42
C LYS A 161 -10.33 9.04 -10.48
N GLN A 162 -10.34 8.59 -11.73
CA GLN A 162 -11.12 9.21 -12.78
C GLN A 162 -12.62 9.04 -12.49
#